data_AF-A0A6I3DC98-F1
#
_entry.id   AF-A0A6I3DC98-F1
#
_cell.length_a   1.000
_cell.length_b   1.000
_cell.length_c   1.000
_cell.angle_alpha   90.00
_cell.angle_beta   90.00
_cell.angle_gamma   90.00
#
_symmetry.space_group_name_H-M   'P 1'
#
loop_
_entity.id
_entity.type
_entity.pdbx_description
1 polymer ?
#
loop_
_entity_poly.entity_id
_entity_poly.type
_entity_poly.pdbx_seq_one_letter_code
_entity_poly.pdbx_strand_id
1 'polypeptide(L)'
;MLAEERRMQLVEWSKLDGRIDAPAAAEKLNVAVETVRRDLDVLQRRGLLRRVHGGAIAASRYSHEFTFPERKGRNPEQKRR
;
A
#
# COMPACT_ATOMS: atom_id res chain seq x y z
N MET A 1 8.56 7.82 15.03
CA MET A 1 8.19 8.09 13.62
C MET A 1 6.99 9.03 13.58
N LEU A 2 7.07 10.09 12.78
CA LEU A 2 5.95 11.02 12.59
C LEU A 2 4.85 10.38 11.74
N ALA A 3 3.60 10.79 11.96
CA ALA A 3 2.46 10.22 11.24
C ALA A 3 2.53 10.49 9.72
N GLU A 4 3.10 11.62 9.30
CA GLU A 4 3.29 11.93 7.88
C GLU A 4 4.37 11.08 7.22
N GLU A 5 5.48 10.85 7.89
CA GLU A 5 6.57 9.99 7.40
C GLU A 5 6.07 8.55 7.20
N ARG A 6 5.31 8.03 8.15
CA ARG A 6 4.66 6.72 8.04
C ARG A 6 3.72 6.64 6.83
N ARG A 7 2.91 7.68 6.62
CA ARG A 7 2.00 7.78 5.47
C ARG A 7 2.75 7.80 4.14
N MET A 8 3.85 8.54 4.06
CA MET A 8 4.70 8.54 2.86
C MET A 8 5.28 7.16 2.58
N GLN A 9 5.78 6.46 3.60
CA GLN A 9 6.26 5.08 3.43
C GLN A 9 5.17 4.13 2.92
N LEU A 10 3.95 4.21 3.46
CA LEU A 10 2.81 3.43 2.97
C LEU A 10 2.53 3.70 1.48
N VAL A 11 2.54 4.97 1.06
CA VAL A 11 2.37 5.33 -0.37
C VAL A 11 3.50 4.74 -1.22
N GLU A 12 4.75 4.83 -0.80
CA GLU A 12 5.88 4.27 -1.56
C GLU A 12 5.78 2.74 -1.67
N TRP A 13 5.45 2.04 -0.58
CA TRP A 13 5.20 0.60 -0.62
C TRP A 13 4.07 0.23 -1.58
N SER A 14 2.97 1.00 -1.59
CA SER A 14 1.89 0.76 -2.55
C SER A 14 2.32 0.91 -4.01
N LYS A 15 3.27 1.81 -4.30
CA LYS A 15 3.80 2.00 -5.66
C LYS A 15 4.72 0.85 -6.06
N LEU A 16 5.52 0.35 -5.10
CA LEU A 16 6.50 -0.70 -5.34
C LEU A 16 5.88 -2.11 -5.41
N ASP A 17 5.11 -2.48 -4.39
CA ASP A 17 4.45 -3.79 -4.26
C ASP A 17 3.08 -3.84 -4.96
N GLY A 18 2.50 -2.67 -5.27
CA GLY A 18 1.15 -2.56 -5.85
C GLY A 18 0.03 -2.66 -4.82
N ARG A 19 0.29 -3.26 -3.65
CA ARG A 19 -0.65 -3.46 -2.55
C ARG A 19 0.04 -3.31 -1.20
N ILE A 20 -0.73 -2.87 -0.22
CA ILE A 20 -0.38 -2.82 1.19
C ILE A 20 -1.38 -3.69 1.94
N ASP A 21 -0.87 -4.63 2.74
CA ASP A 21 -1.66 -5.34 3.75
C ASP A 21 -1.47 -4.65 5.10
N ALA A 22 -2.57 -4.17 5.69
CA ALA A 22 -2.53 -3.43 6.95
C ALA A 22 -1.83 -4.18 8.11
N PRO A 23 -2.05 -5.50 8.33
CA PRO A 23 -1.31 -6.22 9.38
C PRO A 23 0.18 -6.29 9.11
N ALA A 24 0.60 -6.63 7.88
CA ALA A 24 2.02 -6.72 7.52
C ALA A 24 2.73 -5.36 7.61
N ALA A 25 2.06 -4.28 7.18
CA ALA A 25 2.59 -2.93 7.31
C ALA A 25 2.71 -2.48 8.77
N ALA A 26 1.76 -2.88 9.62
CA ALA A 26 1.79 -2.61 11.05
C ALA A 26 2.98 -3.28 11.75
N GLU A 27 3.29 -4.53 11.40
CA GLU A 27 4.48 -5.21 11.90
C GLU A 27 5.77 -4.54 11.44
N LYS A 28 5.88 -4.20 10.14
CA LYS A 28 7.06 -3.51 9.59
C LYS A 28 7.30 -2.12 10.21
N LEU A 29 6.22 -1.40 10.51
CA LEU A 29 6.28 -0.05 11.08
C LEU A 29 6.30 -0.06 12.62
N ASN A 30 6.18 -1.23 13.25
CA ASN A 30 6.06 -1.41 14.69
C ASN A 30 4.96 -0.52 15.31
N VAL A 31 3.76 -0.58 14.71
CA VAL A 31 2.57 0.16 15.18
C VAL A 31 1.36 -0.75 15.19
N ALA A 32 0.27 -0.33 15.86
CA ALA A 32 -0.98 -1.08 15.83
C ALA A 32 -1.61 -1.11 14.43
N VAL A 33 -2.28 -2.22 14.10
CA VAL A 33 -3.02 -2.39 12.82
C VAL A 33 -4.06 -1.29 12.61
N GLU A 34 -4.73 -0.84 13.68
CA GLU A 34 -5.69 0.26 13.62
C GLU A 34 -5.05 1.59 13.20
N THR A 35 -3.80 1.84 13.59
CA THR A 35 -3.04 3.04 13.22
C THR A 35 -2.80 3.04 11.73
N VAL A 36 -2.33 1.91 11.19
CA VAL A 36 -2.17 1.74 9.74
C VAL A 36 -3.50 1.88 9.02
N ARG A 37 -4.57 1.26 9.52
CA ARG A 37 -5.92 1.39 8.93
C ARG A 37 -6.38 2.85 8.87
N ARG A 38 -6.16 3.64 9.93
CA ARG A 38 -6.46 5.08 9.94
C ARG A 38 -5.60 5.86 8.94
N ASP A 39 -4.32 5.55 8.82
CA ASP A 39 -3.44 6.20 7.86
C ASP A 39 -3.83 5.88 6.41
N LEU A 40 -4.18 4.62 6.11
CA LEU A 40 -4.69 4.21 4.80
C LEU A 40 -6.00 4.94 4.46
N ASP A 41 -6.85 5.18 5.46
CA ASP A 41 -8.10 5.91 5.29
C ASP A 41 -7.86 7.41 4.99
N VAL A 42 -6.89 8.03 5.68
CA VAL A 42 -6.43 9.39 5.38
C VAL A 42 -5.86 9.48 3.96
N LEU A 43 -5.01 8.53 3.57
CA LEU A 43 -4.41 8.48 2.25
C LEU A 43 -5.43 8.23 1.14
N GLN A 44 -6.48 7.46 1.42
CA GLN A 44 -7.62 7.30 0.51
C GLN A 44 -8.38 8.59 0.32
N ARG A 45 -8.71 9.31 1.40
CA ARG A 45 -9.38 10.62 1.30
C ARG A 45 -8.56 11.64 0.49
N ARG A 46 -7.24 11.52 0.51
CA ARG A 46 -6.31 12.34 -0.30
C ARG A 46 -6.17 11.86 -1.74
N GLY A 47 -6.83 10.76 -2.13
CA GLY A 47 -6.75 10.19 -3.48
C GLY A 47 -5.41 9.51 -3.82
N LEU A 48 -4.55 9.26 -2.83
CA LEU A 48 -3.24 8.63 -3.03
C LEU A 48 -3.34 7.10 -3.08
N LEU A 49 -4.27 6.54 -2.31
CA LEU A 49 -4.52 5.11 -2.19
C LEU A 49 -6.00 4.78 -2.39
N ARG A 50 -6.30 3.51 -2.67
CA ARG A 50 -7.66 2.95 -2.68
C ARG A 50 -7.73 1.80 -1.68
N ARG A 51 -8.75 1.78 -0.82
CA ARG A 51 -8.93 0.70 0.16
C ARG A 51 -9.40 -0.57 -0.54
N VAL A 52 -8.88 -1.70 -0.08
CA VAL A 52 -9.30 -3.06 -0.48
C VAL A 52 -9.51 -3.90 0.78
N HIS A 53 -10.01 -5.14 0.65
CA HIS A 53 -10.20 -6.04 1.80
C HIS A 53 -8.91 -6.21 2.60
N GLY A 54 -8.86 -5.61 3.80
CA GLY A 54 -7.74 -5.68 4.75
C GLY A 54 -6.57 -4.73 4.49
N GLY A 55 -6.61 -3.90 3.44
CA GLY A 55 -5.41 -3.19 2.97
C GLY A 55 -5.71 -1.98 2.09
N ALA A 56 -4.74 -1.60 1.26
CA ALA A 56 -4.91 -0.55 0.25
C ALA A 56 -3.98 -0.79 -0.96
N ILE A 57 -4.33 -0.26 -2.12
CA ILE A 57 -3.53 -0.28 -3.35
C ILE A 57 -3.25 1.14 -3.83
N ALA A 58 -2.22 1.35 -4.65
CA ALA A 58 -1.92 2.66 -5.20
C ALA A 58 -3.06 3.15 -6.11
N ALA A 59 -3.56 4.38 -5.89
CA ALA A 59 -4.64 4.94 -6.71
C ALA A 59 -4.24 5.05 -8.19
N SER A 60 -2.97 5.37 -8.47
CA SER A 60 -2.42 5.40 -9.83
C SER A 60 -2.49 4.04 -10.54
N ARG A 61 -2.30 2.92 -9.84
CA ARG A 61 -2.46 1.58 -10.44
C ARG A 61 -3.92 1.25 -10.72
N TYR A 62 -4.82 1.62 -9.80
CA TYR A 62 -6.25 1.38 -9.97
C TYR A 62 -6.82 2.07 -11.23
N SER A 63 -6.41 3.31 -11.51
CA SER A 63 -6.81 3.99 -12.75
C SER A 63 -6.24 3.36 -14.02
N HIS A 64 -5.06 2.73 -13.94
CA HIS A 64 -4.48 1.98 -15.06
C HIS A 64 -5.13 0.59 -15.24
N GLU A 65 -5.41 -0.16 -14.17
CA GLU A 65 -5.99 -1.52 -14.24
C GLU A 65 -7.46 -1.54 -14.70
N PHE A 66 -8.22 -0.46 -14.53
CA PHE A 66 -9.56 -0.32 -15.12
C PHE A 66 -9.56 0.18 -16.57
N THR A 67 -8.41 0.60 -17.12
CA THR A 67 -8.29 1.08 -18.51
C THR A 67 -7.46 0.14 -19.39
N PHE A 68 -6.58 -0.69 -18.81
CA PHE A 68 -5.77 -1.66 -19.54
C PHE A 68 -5.57 -2.95 -18.73
N PRO A 69 -5.91 -4.13 -19.26
CA PRO A 69 -5.55 -5.41 -18.66
C PRO A 69 -4.07 -5.71 -18.93
N GLU A 70 -3.16 -4.89 -18.41
CA GLU A 70 -1.73 -5.15 -18.50
C GLU A 70 -1.15 -5.64 -17.16
N ARG A 71 -0.99 -6.97 -17.15
CA ARG A 71 -0.06 -7.75 -16.34
C ARG A 71 1.08 -6.90 -15.76
N LYS A 72 1.09 -6.71 -14.44
CA LYS A 72 2.35 -6.58 -13.71
C LYS A 72 2.35 -7.50 -12.51
N GLY A 73 2.70 -8.75 -12.78
CA GLY A 73 3.45 -9.57 -11.84
C GLY A 73 4.76 -8.85 -11.51
N ARG A 74 4.86 -8.35 -10.28
CA ARG A 74 6.15 -8.20 -9.63
C ARG A 74 6.29 -9.43 -8.74
N ASN A 75 7.03 -10.42 -9.23
CA ASN A 75 7.65 -11.43 -8.39
C ASN A 75 8.42 -10.70 -7.27
N PRO A 76 8.08 -10.88 -5.99
CA PRO A 76 9.07 -10.66 -4.96
C PRO A 76 10.04 -11.85 -5.02
N GLU A 77 11.30 -11.54 -5.31
CA GLU A 77 12.48 -12.28 -4.85
C GLU A 77 12.42 -13.82 -4.91
N GLN A 78 12.86 -14.41 -6.04
CA GLN A 78 13.55 -15.70 -5.94
C GLN A 78 14.93 -15.47 -5.30
N LYS A 79 14.94 -15.46 -3.97
CA LYS A 79 16.12 -15.78 -3.16
C LYS A 79 16.48 -17.24 -3.43
N ARG A 80 17.55 -17.49 -4.19
CA ARG A 80 18.47 -18.63 -3.99
C ARG A 80 19.58 -18.61 -5.05
N ARG A 81 20.76 -18.14 -4.65
CA ARG A 81 22.01 -18.83 -4.94
C ARG A 81 22.98 -18.60 -3.80
#